data_AF-A0A352S3Z1-F1
#
_entry.id   AF-A0A352S3Z1-F1
#
_cell.length_a   1.000
_cell.length_b   1.000
_cell.length_c   1.000
_cell.angle_alpha   90.00
_cell.angle_beta   90.00
_cell.angle_gamma   90.00
#
_symmetry.space_group_name_H-M   'P 1'
#
loop_
_entity.id
_entity.type
_entity.pdbx_description
1 polymer ?
#
loop_
_entity_poly.entity_id
_entity_poly.type
_entity_poly.pdbx_seq_one_letter_code
_entity_poly.pdbx_strand_id
1 'polypeptide(L)'
;MMAMGTNIAELRGKVRQFVERHAIPSEDPALAHDVQRLDVVVRRLQGLAREAGIYAPHLPPGHGGLGLDWQARAEILEEAGRSFLGAPALNCAPPDQPNMINLMRHGNAAQQARYLQPLVQGQIRSCFAMT
;
A
#
# COMPACT_ATOMS: atom_id res chain seq x y z
N MET A 1 -20.49 0.24 5.54
CA MET A 1 -21.17 -0.10 4.27
C MET A 1 -20.20 -0.93 3.48
N MET A 2 -20.44 -2.24 3.37
CA MET A 2 -19.54 -3.17 2.65
C MET A 2 -19.43 -2.73 1.18
N ALA A 3 -18.22 -2.77 0.62
CA ALA A 3 -18.01 -2.58 -0.81
C ALA A 3 -18.66 -3.76 -1.56
N MET A 4 -19.94 -3.64 -1.88
CA MET A 4 -20.65 -4.59 -2.74
C MET A 4 -19.97 -4.56 -4.12
N GLY A 5 -19.15 -5.57 -4.43
CA GLY A 5 -18.61 -5.77 -5.77
C GLY A 5 -17.25 -6.47 -5.87
N THR A 6 -16.42 -6.46 -4.82
CA THR A 6 -15.08 -7.05 -4.91
C THR A 6 -15.10 -8.53 -4.53
N ASN A 7 -14.86 -9.41 -5.49
CA ASN A 7 -14.59 -10.82 -5.21
C ASN A 7 -13.21 -10.93 -4.52
N ILE A 8 -13.21 -11.13 -3.20
CA ILE A 8 -11.99 -11.16 -2.40
C ILE A 8 -11.06 -12.30 -2.81
N ALA A 9 -11.58 -13.46 -3.20
CA ALA A 9 -10.76 -14.57 -3.66
C ALA A 9 -10.02 -14.24 -4.97
N GLU A 10 -10.69 -13.53 -5.88
CA GLU A 10 -10.06 -13.04 -7.12
C GLU A 10 -8.99 -11.98 -6.82
N LEU A 11 -9.29 -11.02 -5.95
CA LEU A 11 -8.35 -9.97 -5.57
C LEU A 11 -7.11 -10.56 -4.88
N ARG A 12 -7.29 -11.52 -3.96
CA ARG A 12 -6.21 -12.26 -3.33
C ARG A 12 -5.35 -12.98 -4.36
N GLY A 13 -5.97 -13.60 -5.37
CA GLY A 13 -5.28 -14.20 -6.51
C GLY A 13 -4.43 -13.19 -7.31
N LYS A 14 -4.94 -11.99 -7.56
CA LYS A 14 -4.19 -10.91 -8.23
C LYS A 14 -2.99 -10.47 -7.40
N VAL A 15 -3.17 -10.27 -6.09
CA VAL A 15 -2.08 -9.86 -5.18
C VAL A 15 -1.02 -10.95 -5.08
N ARG A 16 -1.43 -12.22 -4.94
CA ARG A 16 -0.52 -13.38 -4.98
C ARG A 16 0.33 -13.39 -6.25
N GLN A 17 -0.31 -13.29 -7.40
CA GLN A 17 0.37 -13.28 -8.69
C GLN A 17 1.30 -12.08 -8.85
N PHE A 18 0.88 -10.90 -8.39
CA PHE A 18 1.71 -9.71 -8.38
C PHE A 18 2.97 -9.90 -7.53
N VAL A 19 2.81 -10.45 -6.32
CA VAL A 19 3.94 -10.70 -5.42
C VAL A 19 4.92 -11.70 -6.05
N GLU A 20 4.41 -12.80 -6.61
CA GLU A 20 5.25 -13.84 -7.23
C GLU A 20 5.97 -13.37 -8.50
N ARG A 21 5.33 -12.53 -9.32
CA ARG A 21 5.88 -12.09 -10.62
C ARG A 21 6.66 -10.80 -10.57
N HIS A 22 6.40 -9.95 -9.59
CA HIS A 22 6.98 -8.61 -9.52
C HIS A 22 7.71 -8.34 -8.21
N ALA A 23 7.09 -8.58 -7.05
CA ALA A 23 7.71 -8.22 -5.77
C ALA A 23 8.92 -9.12 -5.45
N ILE A 24 8.72 -10.44 -5.36
CA ILE A 24 9.77 -11.42 -5.03
C ILE A 24 10.96 -11.33 -6.00
N PRO A 25 10.76 -11.30 -7.34
CA PRO A 25 11.88 -11.17 -8.27
C PRO A 25 12.65 -9.84 -8.18
N SER A 26 12.07 -8.83 -7.52
CA SER A 26 12.72 -7.52 -7.30
C SER A 26 13.46 -7.46 -5.97
N GLU A 27 13.37 -8.50 -5.14
CA GLU A 27 14.10 -8.59 -3.89
C GLU A 27 15.60 -8.68 -4.15
N ASP A 28 16.34 -7.84 -3.43
CA ASP A 28 17.80 -7.81 -3.46
C ASP A 28 18.27 -7.44 -2.05
N PRO A 29 19.10 -8.27 -1.39
CA PRO A 29 19.65 -7.97 -0.06
C PRO A 29 20.36 -6.61 0.01
N ALA A 30 20.91 -6.10 -1.10
CA ALA A 30 21.54 -4.79 -1.13
C ALA A 30 20.57 -3.64 -0.83
N LEU A 31 19.26 -3.83 -1.04
CA LEU A 31 18.24 -2.83 -0.72
C LEU A 31 18.13 -2.53 0.78
N ALA A 32 18.57 -3.46 1.65
CA ALA A 32 18.54 -3.26 3.10
C ALA A 32 19.42 -2.08 3.56
N HIS A 33 20.42 -1.71 2.76
CA HIS A 33 21.36 -0.64 3.09
C HIS A 33 21.32 0.53 2.10
N ASP A 34 20.42 0.49 1.12
CA ASP A 34 20.27 1.52 0.10
C ASP A 34 18.81 1.95 -0.02
N VAL A 35 18.46 2.92 0.82
CA VAL A 35 17.10 3.47 0.89
C VAL A 35 16.70 4.14 -0.42
N GLN A 36 17.64 4.76 -1.15
CA GLN A 36 17.34 5.45 -2.41
C GLN A 36 16.98 4.43 -3.50
N ARG A 37 17.76 3.35 -3.60
CA ARG A 37 17.47 2.25 -4.53
C ARG A 37 16.18 1.53 -4.15
N LEU A 38 15.93 1.33 -2.85
CA LEU A 38 14.66 0.79 -2.36
C LEU A 38 13.47 1.66 -2.83
N ASP A 39 13.57 2.99 -2.70
CA ASP A 39 12.50 3.89 -3.14
C ASP A 39 12.27 3.85 -4.66
N VAL A 40 13.32 3.67 -5.46
CA VAL A 40 13.18 3.48 -6.91
C VAL A 40 12.44 2.18 -7.23
N VAL A 41 12.81 1.07 -6.58
CA VAL A 41 12.15 -0.23 -6.77
C VAL A 41 10.69 -0.18 -6.32
N VAL A 42 10.41 0.38 -5.14
CA VAL A 42 9.06 0.51 -4.60
C VAL A 42 8.20 1.39 -5.50
N ARG A 43 8.68 2.54 -5.98
CA ARG A 43 7.90 3.40 -6.90
C ARG A 43 7.53 2.68 -8.20
N ARG A 44 8.45 1.90 -8.76
CA ARG A 44 8.16 1.06 -9.93
C ARG A 44 7.07 0.03 -9.62
N LEU A 45 7.18 -0.67 -8.50
CA LEU A 45 6.19 -1.67 -8.08
C LEU A 45 4.82 -1.04 -7.76
N GLN A 46 4.79 0.17 -7.19
CA GLN A 46 3.57 0.93 -6.97
C GLN A 46 2.86 1.27 -8.28
N GLY A 47 3.62 1.63 -9.34
CA GLY A 47 3.07 1.80 -10.68
C GLY A 47 2.36 0.54 -11.18
N LEU A 48 3.04 -0.60 -11.11
CA LEU A 48 2.48 -1.90 -11.49
C LEU A 48 1.26 -2.28 -10.62
N ALA A 49 1.28 -1.99 -9.32
CA ALA A 49 0.16 -2.25 -8.42
C ALA A 49 -1.07 -1.40 -8.75
N ARG A 50 -0.88 -0.15 -9.19
CA ARG A 50 -1.95 0.72 -9.69
C ARG A 50 -2.56 0.16 -10.98
N GLU A 51 -1.72 -0.26 -11.93
CA GLU A 51 -2.15 -0.89 -13.19
C GLU A 51 -2.94 -2.18 -12.94
N ALA A 52 -2.50 -2.99 -11.96
CA ALA A 52 -3.17 -4.22 -11.56
C ALA A 52 -4.45 -3.99 -10.72
N GLY A 53 -4.76 -2.75 -10.33
CA GLY A 53 -5.93 -2.43 -9.53
C GLY A 53 -5.89 -2.96 -8.10
N ILE A 54 -4.68 -3.11 -7.52
CA ILE A 54 -4.47 -3.65 -6.16
C ILE A 54 -3.89 -2.63 -5.17
N TYR A 55 -3.75 -1.38 -5.61
CA TYR A 55 -3.12 -0.31 -4.85
C TYR A 55 -3.98 0.19 -3.68
N ALA A 56 -3.33 0.49 -2.54
CA ALA A 56 -3.91 1.06 -1.32
C ALA A 56 -5.23 0.38 -0.89
N PRO A 57 -5.22 -0.94 -0.59
CA PRO A 57 -6.45 -1.70 -0.29
C PRO A 57 -7.27 -1.14 0.86
N HIS A 58 -6.63 -0.41 1.78
CA HIS A 58 -7.24 0.16 2.98
C HIS A 58 -7.91 1.52 2.78
N LEU A 59 -7.57 2.26 1.71
CA LEU A 59 -8.12 3.59 1.45
C LEU A 59 -9.43 3.49 0.68
N PRO A 60 -10.41 4.39 0.90
CA PRO A 60 -11.63 4.40 0.11
C PRO A 60 -11.36 4.74 -1.38
N PRO A 61 -12.27 4.37 -2.30
CA PRO A 61 -12.14 4.70 -3.73
C PRO A 61 -11.95 6.19 -4.03
N GLY A 62 -12.55 7.08 -3.22
CA GLY A 62 -12.35 8.53 -3.36
C GLY A 62 -10.92 9.01 -3.09
N HIS A 63 -10.08 8.16 -2.49
CA HIS A 63 -8.63 8.38 -2.30
C HIS A 63 -7.80 7.40 -3.16
N GLY A 64 -8.40 6.77 -4.19
CA GLY A 64 -7.70 5.87 -5.11
C GLY A 64 -7.35 4.49 -4.53
N GLY A 65 -8.01 4.08 -3.43
CA GLY A 65 -7.89 2.72 -2.88
C GLY A 65 -9.12 1.85 -3.12
N LEU A 66 -9.15 0.67 -2.48
CA LEU A 66 -10.21 -0.33 -2.67
C LEU A 66 -11.30 -0.33 -1.61
N GLY A 67 -11.09 0.38 -0.50
CA GLY A 67 -12.05 0.51 0.59
C GLY A 67 -12.33 -0.79 1.34
N LEU A 68 -11.36 -1.72 1.39
CA LEU A 68 -11.54 -3.00 2.05
C LEU A 68 -11.73 -2.82 3.56
N ASP A 69 -12.68 -3.58 4.10
CA ASP A 69 -12.81 -3.74 5.55
C ASP A 69 -11.66 -4.59 6.13
N TRP A 70 -11.65 -4.78 7.44
CA TRP A 70 -10.56 -5.48 8.11
C TRP A 70 -10.42 -6.96 7.72
N GLN A 71 -11.53 -7.66 7.46
CA GLN A 71 -11.50 -9.09 7.12
C GLN A 71 -10.92 -9.27 5.71
N ALA A 72 -11.48 -8.56 4.73
CA ALA A 72 -10.99 -8.58 3.36
C ALA A 72 -9.53 -8.10 3.28
N ARG A 73 -9.19 -7.06 4.03
CA ARG A 73 -7.82 -6.54 4.07
C ARG A 73 -6.82 -7.54 4.66
N ALA A 74 -7.21 -8.30 5.68
CA ALA A 74 -6.32 -9.32 6.26
C ALA A 74 -5.88 -10.34 5.21
N GLU A 75 -6.80 -10.87 4.40
CA GLU A 75 -6.48 -11.80 3.31
C GLU A 75 -5.52 -11.21 2.27
N ILE A 76 -5.67 -9.93 1.97
CA ILE A 76 -4.78 -9.23 1.03
C ILE A 76 -3.40 -8.98 1.64
N LEU A 77 -3.34 -8.62 2.92
CA LEU A 77 -2.08 -8.36 3.62
C LEU A 77 -1.28 -9.64 3.84
N GLU A 78 -1.93 -10.80 4.02
CA GLU A 78 -1.25 -12.10 4.07
C GLU A 78 -0.47 -12.37 2.79
N GLU A 79 -1.07 -12.16 1.62
CA GLU A 79 -0.37 -12.33 0.34
C GLU A 79 0.73 -11.27 0.14
N ALA A 80 0.42 -10.00 0.44
CA ALA A 80 1.40 -8.91 0.33
C ALA A 80 2.62 -9.12 1.25
N GLY A 81 2.42 -9.76 2.41
CA GLY A 81 3.48 -10.06 3.37
C GLY A 81 4.45 -11.16 2.97
N ARG A 82 4.17 -11.91 1.88
CA ARG A 82 5.08 -12.95 1.36
C ARG A 82 6.37 -12.38 0.76
N SER A 83 6.48 -11.06 0.61
CA SER A 83 7.65 -10.33 0.15
C SER A 83 7.85 -9.07 0.99
N PHE A 84 9.09 -8.70 1.32
CA PHE A 84 9.34 -7.44 2.03
C PHE A 84 9.03 -6.20 1.17
N LEU A 85 8.89 -6.38 -0.15
CA LEU A 85 8.50 -5.33 -1.09
C LEU A 85 6.99 -5.29 -1.35
N GLY A 86 6.22 -6.31 -0.94
CA GLY A 86 4.79 -6.41 -1.27
C GLY A 86 3.94 -5.32 -0.62
N ALA A 87 4.01 -5.16 0.70
CA ALA A 87 3.25 -4.11 1.39
C ALA A 87 3.66 -2.67 0.95
N PRO A 88 4.95 -2.35 0.75
CA PRO A 88 5.35 -1.07 0.15
C PRO A 88 4.81 -0.86 -1.27
N ALA A 89 4.80 -1.91 -2.10
CA ALA A 89 4.28 -1.87 -3.46
C ALA A 89 2.77 -1.57 -3.51
N LEU A 90 1.99 -2.15 -2.59
CA LEU A 90 0.56 -1.86 -2.45
C LEU A 90 0.29 -0.55 -1.67
N ASN A 91 1.34 0.20 -1.28
CA ASN A 91 1.26 1.38 -0.43
C ASN A 91 0.45 1.14 0.85
N CYS A 92 0.68 0.00 1.49
CA CYS A 92 -0.04 -0.41 2.68
C CYS A 92 0.90 -0.88 3.81
N ALA A 93 2.20 -0.61 3.69
CA ALA A 93 3.17 -0.86 4.75
C ALA A 93 2.97 0.11 5.92
N PRO A 94 3.22 -0.33 7.17
CA PRO A 94 3.40 0.59 8.29
C PRO A 94 4.73 1.36 8.14
N PRO A 95 4.82 2.61 8.64
CA PRO A 95 3.79 3.37 9.35
C PRO A 95 2.83 4.15 8.43
N ASP A 96 3.00 4.07 7.12
CA ASP A 96 2.23 4.87 6.15
C ASP A 96 0.74 4.55 6.19
N GLN A 97 0.37 3.27 6.18
CA GLN A 97 -1.04 2.85 6.26
C GLN A 97 -1.78 3.48 7.46
N PRO A 98 -1.35 3.30 8.72
CA PRO A 98 -2.07 3.88 9.86
C PRO A 98 -2.03 5.41 9.86
N ASN A 99 -0.94 6.03 9.39
CA ASN A 99 -0.85 7.49 9.29
C ASN A 99 -1.82 8.07 8.25
N MET A 100 -2.01 7.40 7.10
CA MET A 100 -3.04 7.80 6.13
C MET A 100 -4.44 7.71 6.73
N ILE A 101 -4.75 6.62 7.46
CA ILE A 101 -6.04 6.47 8.15
C ILE A 101 -6.25 7.58 9.19
N ASN A 102 -5.22 7.91 9.97
CA ASN A 102 -5.29 8.97 10.97
C ASN A 102 -5.53 10.34 10.33
N LEU A 103 -4.77 10.69 9.29
CA LEU A 103 -4.92 11.96 8.57
C LEU A 103 -6.28 12.09 7.88
N MET A 104 -6.83 11.02 7.31
CA MET A 104 -8.18 11.03 6.75
C MET A 104 -9.24 11.32 7.82
N ARG A 105 -9.09 10.75 9.01
CA ARG A 105 -10.10 10.84 10.08
C ARG A 105 -9.99 12.14 10.88
N HIS A 106 -8.78 12.65 11.07
CA HIS A 106 -8.50 13.71 12.03
C HIS A 106 -7.79 14.93 11.43
N GLY A 107 -7.21 14.81 10.25
CA GLY A 107 -6.52 15.91 9.58
C GLY A 107 -7.51 16.95 9.06
N ASN A 108 -7.21 18.22 9.27
CA ASN A 108 -7.91 19.31 8.58
C ASN A 108 -7.54 19.37 7.09
N ALA A 109 -8.25 20.19 6.30
CA ALA A 109 -8.03 20.27 4.86
C ALA A 109 -6.58 20.60 4.47
N ALA A 110 -5.91 21.50 5.20
CA ALA A 110 -4.53 21.85 4.95
C ALA A 110 -3.56 20.69 5.26
N GLN A 111 -3.80 19.94 6.34
CA GLN A 111 -3.03 18.75 6.70
C GLN A 111 -3.24 17.62 5.70
N GLN A 112 -4.48 17.40 5.25
CA GLN A 112 -4.76 16.39 4.24
C GLN A 112 -4.10 16.74 2.90
N ALA A 113 -4.20 18.00 2.44
CA ALA A 113 -3.53 18.44 1.22
C ALA A 113 -2.00 18.31 1.31
N ARG A 114 -1.41 18.69 2.44
CA ARG A 114 0.05 18.70 2.63
C ARG A 114 0.65 17.31 2.88
N TYR A 115 -0.05 16.44 3.59
CA TYR A 115 0.51 15.18 4.08
C TYR A 115 -0.22 13.95 3.56
N LEU A 116 -1.55 13.92 3.59
CA LEU A 116 -2.31 12.75 3.15
C LEU A 116 -2.15 12.55 1.64
N GLN A 117 -2.39 13.58 0.82
CA GLN A 117 -2.37 13.41 -0.64
C GLN A 117 -1.01 12.90 -1.16
N PRO A 118 0.14 13.45 -0.72
CA PRO A 118 1.43 12.90 -1.14
C PRO A 118 1.70 11.47 -0.63
N LEU A 119 1.21 11.11 0.57
CA LEU A 119 1.31 9.73 1.10
C LEU A 119 0.48 8.75 0.27
N VAL A 120 -0.77 9.09 -0.05
CA VAL A 120 -1.64 8.31 -0.94
C VAL A 120 -1.03 8.14 -2.33
N GLN A 121 -0.30 9.15 -2.80
CA GLN A 121 0.39 9.12 -4.09
C GLN A 121 1.68 8.30 -4.06
N GLY A 122 2.19 7.93 -2.88
CA GLY A 122 3.48 7.23 -2.72
C GLY A 122 4.69 8.13 -2.97
N GLN A 123 4.52 9.46 -2.88
CA GLN A 123 5.58 10.44 -3.13
C GLN A 123 6.47 10.68 -1.91
N ILE A 124 5.89 10.53 -0.73
CA ILE A 124 6.58 10.63 0.55
C ILE A 124 6.31 9.38 1.37
N ARG A 125 7.12 9.20 2.42
CA ARG A 125 6.90 8.22 3.48
C ARG A 125 6.77 8.96 4.80
N SER A 126 6.11 8.32 5.74
CA SER A 126 5.90 8.82 7.09
C SER A 126 6.76 8.06 8.09
N CYS A 127 6.87 8.61 9.29
CA CYS A 127 7.36 7.91 10.46
C CYS A 127 6.28 7.96 11.55
N PHE A 128 6.40 7.08 12.53
CA PHE A 128 5.63 7.15 13.76
C PHE A 128 6.62 7.13 14.92
N ALA A 129 6.59 8.15 15.76
CA ALA A 129 7.49 8.31 16.88
C ALA A 129 6.69 8.20 18.19
N MET A 130 6.88 7.09 18.89
CA MET A 130 6.29 6.79 20.19
C MET A 130 7.35 6.06 21.03
N THR A 131 7.33 6.29 22.35
CA THR A 131 8.26 5.70 23.34
C THR A 131 7.77 4.37 23.86
#